data_AF-W9YN68-F1
#
_entry.id   AF-W9YN68-F1
#
_cell.length_a   1.000
_cell.length_b   1.000
_cell.length_c   1.000
_cell.angle_alpha   90.00
_cell.angle_beta   90.00
_cell.angle_gamma   90.00
#
_symmetry.space_group_name_H-M   'P 1'
#
loop_
_entity.id
_entity.type
_entity.pdbx_description
1 polymer ?
#
loop_
_entity_poly.entity_id
_entity_poly.type
_entity_poly.pdbx_seq_one_letter_code
_entity_poly.pdbx_strand_id
1 'polypeptide(L)'
;MSQIKDIAPAPTEGDLDKQSSSGPVNIIPSRDATPATSAAQQGDNIAHALAGAGGGLLSMTLTYPLITLSTRAQVESKRADTSTLAAAKHIINREGISGLYAGLDSALFGISITNFVYYYWYEWTRAFFERAALKAGRASKKLTTIESMIAGAIAGSATVLLTNPIWVINTRMTARKGDAKTEELSGDENKEAKKPSTIRTLLKLLKEEGPTSLFAGVIPALVLVINPILQYTIYEQLKNALEKRKKVGPRDAFYLGAIGKLLATSITYPYLTVKSRAHVATKDAPVEGMWKSLNKIVKEEGWGGLYKGIGPKVSQSVMTAAFLFAFKDVLYDMTIAARRRARAVKA
;
A
#
# COMPACT_ATOMS: atom_id res chain seq x y z
N MET A 1 -30.26 -14.56 -8.75
CA MET A 1 -29.46 -14.37 -9.99
C MET A 1 -28.96 -12.93 -10.18
N SER A 2 -28.87 -12.17 -9.08
CA SER A 2 -28.56 -10.73 -9.02
C SER A 2 -27.43 -10.54 -8.00
N GLN A 3 -26.17 -10.67 -8.41
CA GLN A 3 -24.98 -10.36 -7.61
C GLN A 3 -23.75 -10.24 -8.55
N ILE A 4 -23.64 -9.13 -9.28
CA ILE A 4 -22.39 -8.74 -9.98
C ILE A 4 -22.26 -7.22 -9.88
N LYS A 5 -22.07 -6.72 -8.66
CA LYS A 5 -21.51 -5.40 -8.38
C LYS A 5 -20.39 -5.62 -7.36
N ASP A 6 -19.31 -4.88 -7.53
CA ASP A 6 -18.11 -4.86 -6.66
C ASP A 6 -17.06 -5.93 -6.94
N ILE A 7 -16.36 -5.75 -8.06
CA ILE A 7 -15.12 -6.48 -8.35
C ILE A 7 -14.04 -5.42 -8.66
N ALA A 8 -13.29 -4.96 -7.63
CA ALA A 8 -12.03 -4.21 -7.80
C ALA A 8 -10.79 -4.89 -7.14
N PRO A 9 -9.68 -5.10 -7.90
CA PRO A 9 -8.53 -5.93 -7.55
C PRO A 9 -7.72 -5.37 -6.38
N ALA A 10 -7.33 -6.25 -5.48
CA ALA A 10 -6.59 -6.00 -4.24
C ALA A 10 -5.40 -5.02 -4.19
N PRO A 11 -5.01 -4.67 -2.95
CA PRO A 11 -4.29 -3.45 -2.69
C PRO A 11 -2.78 -3.68 -2.63
N THR A 12 -2.10 -2.88 -3.42
CA THR A 12 -0.79 -2.33 -3.07
C THR A 12 -0.97 -1.08 -2.20
N GLU A 13 0.07 -0.65 -1.50
CA GLU A 13 0.11 0.47 -0.53
C GLU A 13 -0.56 1.80 -0.94
N GLY A 14 -0.96 1.99 -2.20
CA GLY A 14 -1.75 3.13 -2.69
C GLY A 14 -3.26 2.87 -2.88
N ASP A 15 -3.76 1.68 -2.58
CA ASP A 15 -5.16 1.27 -2.87
C ASP A 15 -6.10 1.33 -1.64
N LEU A 16 -5.61 1.78 -0.48
CA LEU A 16 -6.44 1.94 0.73
C LEU A 16 -7.35 3.18 0.67
N ASP A 17 -7.04 4.13 -0.21
CA ASP A 17 -7.78 5.38 -0.43
C ASP A 17 -9.11 5.21 -1.18
N LYS A 18 -9.40 4.01 -1.72
CA LYS A 18 -10.59 3.78 -2.56
C LYS A 18 -11.81 3.18 -1.88
N GLN A 19 -11.78 2.90 -0.57
CA GLN A 19 -12.95 2.37 0.14
C GLN A 19 -13.94 3.43 0.68
N SER A 20 -13.65 4.74 0.56
CA SER A 20 -14.52 5.79 1.15
C SER A 20 -15.31 6.65 0.15
N SER A 21 -14.93 6.74 -1.13
CA SER A 21 -15.57 7.70 -2.07
C SER A 21 -16.58 7.11 -3.06
N SER A 22 -17.43 6.16 -2.65
CA SER A 22 -18.60 5.78 -3.45
C SER A 22 -19.78 6.73 -3.19
N GLY A 23 -20.12 7.59 -4.14
CA GLY A 23 -21.43 8.24 -4.23
C GLY A 23 -21.95 8.26 -5.67
N PRO A 24 -23.26 8.47 -5.93
CA PRO A 24 -24.43 8.22 -5.10
C PRO A 24 -25.14 6.90 -5.48
N VAL A 25 -25.71 6.20 -4.48
CA VAL A 25 -26.72 5.17 -4.72
C VAL A 25 -28.01 5.88 -5.09
N ASN A 26 -28.49 5.69 -6.31
CA ASN A 26 -29.80 6.16 -6.74
C ASN A 26 -30.86 5.23 -6.12
N ILE A 27 -31.58 5.72 -5.12
CA ILE A 27 -32.65 4.98 -4.42
C ILE A 27 -33.93 5.21 -5.21
N ILE A 28 -34.35 4.23 -6.00
CA ILE A 28 -35.74 4.15 -6.48
C ILE A 28 -36.56 3.65 -5.28
N PRO A 29 -37.67 4.31 -4.89
CA PRO A 29 -38.43 3.92 -3.72
C PRO A 29 -39.30 2.70 -4.06
N SER A 30 -38.82 1.50 -3.72
CA SER A 30 -39.69 0.34 -3.58
C SER A 30 -40.33 0.40 -2.19
N ARG A 31 -41.63 0.63 -2.17
CA ARG A 31 -42.48 0.58 -0.98
C ARG A 31 -42.41 -0.82 -0.37
N ASP A 32 -42.51 -0.84 0.96
CA ASP A 32 -42.74 -1.99 1.84
C ASP A 32 -41.53 -2.89 2.16
N ALA A 33 -40.72 -2.45 3.13
CA ALA A 33 -40.01 -3.36 4.03
C ALA A 33 -39.82 -2.70 5.41
N THR A 34 -40.47 -3.29 6.41
CA THR A 34 -40.42 -3.01 7.85
C THR A 34 -38.97 -2.96 8.38
N PRO A 35 -38.68 -2.15 9.42
CA PRO A 35 -37.31 -1.88 9.87
C PRO A 35 -36.73 -3.06 10.66
N ALA A 36 -36.13 -4.01 9.96
CA ALA A 36 -35.30 -5.05 10.57
C ALA A 36 -33.96 -4.45 11.06
N THR A 37 -34.03 -3.85 12.24
CA THR A 37 -33.02 -3.72 13.32
C THR A 37 -31.56 -3.45 12.91
N SER A 38 -31.08 -2.24 13.22
CA SER A 38 -29.70 -1.76 12.98
C SER A 38 -28.57 -2.70 13.45
N ALA A 39 -28.84 -3.59 14.40
CA ALA A 39 -27.90 -4.60 14.88
C ALA A 39 -27.53 -5.67 13.83
N ALA A 40 -28.44 -6.03 12.92
CA ALA A 40 -28.14 -6.96 11.82
C ALA A 40 -27.19 -6.31 10.80
N GLN A 41 -27.43 -5.03 10.50
CA GLN A 41 -26.65 -4.23 9.57
C GLN A 41 -25.25 -3.89 10.12
N GLN A 42 -25.14 -3.63 11.43
CA GLN A 42 -23.86 -3.45 12.11
C GLN A 42 -23.02 -4.74 12.13
N GLY A 43 -23.65 -5.90 12.32
CA GLY A 43 -22.98 -7.20 12.27
C GLY A 43 -22.45 -7.57 10.87
N ASP A 44 -23.13 -7.15 9.81
CA ASP A 44 -22.68 -7.38 8.43
C ASP A 44 -21.50 -6.46 8.06
N ASN A 45 -21.50 -5.22 8.54
CA ASN A 45 -20.38 -4.28 8.37
C ASN A 45 -19.09 -4.76 9.05
N ILE A 46 -19.20 -5.31 10.27
CA ILE A 46 -18.04 -5.88 10.98
C ILE A 46 -17.51 -7.12 10.25
N ALA A 47 -18.39 -7.97 9.73
CA ALA A 47 -17.98 -9.14 8.96
C ALA A 47 -17.22 -8.76 7.69
N HIS A 48 -17.71 -7.75 6.94
CA HIS A 48 -17.00 -7.21 5.78
C HIS A 48 -15.64 -6.59 6.15
N ALA A 49 -15.56 -5.87 7.27
CA ALA A 49 -14.31 -5.27 7.75
C ALA A 49 -13.28 -6.34 8.15
N LEU A 50 -13.69 -7.37 8.90
CA LEU A 50 -12.82 -8.47 9.31
C LEU A 50 -12.37 -9.32 8.11
N ALA A 51 -13.27 -9.64 7.18
CA ALA A 51 -12.93 -10.36 5.96
C ALA A 51 -11.98 -9.55 5.06
N GLY A 52 -12.19 -8.24 4.94
CA GLY A 52 -11.31 -7.33 4.22
C GLY A 52 -9.92 -7.24 4.85
N ALA A 53 -9.85 -7.05 6.17
CA ALA A 53 -8.59 -6.98 6.90
C ALA A 53 -7.82 -8.31 6.87
N GLY A 54 -8.48 -9.43 7.16
CA GLY A 54 -7.89 -10.77 7.10
C GLY A 54 -7.43 -11.14 5.69
N GLY A 55 -8.26 -10.88 4.67
CA GLY A 55 -7.91 -11.12 3.28
C GLY A 55 -6.73 -10.25 2.83
N GLY A 56 -6.66 -9.00 3.29
CA GLY A 56 -5.54 -8.10 3.04
C GLY A 56 -4.23 -8.62 3.61
N LEU A 57 -4.23 -9.05 4.88
CA LEU A 57 -3.05 -9.58 5.56
C LEU A 57 -2.56 -10.89 4.92
N LEU A 58 -3.47 -11.80 4.56
CA LEU A 58 -3.12 -13.06 3.88
C LEU A 58 -2.54 -12.79 2.48
N SER A 59 -3.18 -11.90 1.72
CA SER A 59 -2.69 -11.52 0.39
C SER A 59 -1.31 -10.86 0.46
N MET A 60 -1.11 -9.99 1.46
CA MET A 60 0.17 -9.34 1.70
C MET A 60 1.24 -10.36 2.05
N THR A 61 0.94 -11.32 2.92
CA THR A 61 1.86 -12.39 3.31
C THR A 61 2.26 -13.23 2.08
N LEU A 62 1.32 -13.65 1.24
CA LEU A 62 1.62 -14.44 0.06
C LEU A 62 2.42 -13.67 -1.01
N THR A 63 2.22 -12.36 -1.11
CA THR A 63 2.87 -11.52 -2.11
C THR A 63 4.14 -10.84 -1.60
N TYR A 64 4.45 -10.98 -0.32
CA TYR A 64 5.62 -10.37 0.31
C TYR A 64 6.96 -10.71 -0.38
N PRO A 65 7.20 -11.94 -0.90
CA PRO A 65 8.41 -12.22 -1.68
C PRO A 65 8.64 -11.26 -2.86
N LEU A 66 7.57 -10.82 -3.53
CA LEU A 66 7.67 -9.87 -4.64
C LEU A 66 7.93 -8.45 -4.15
N ILE A 67 7.44 -8.09 -2.95
CA ILE A 67 7.80 -6.83 -2.28
C ILE A 67 9.29 -6.82 -2.00
N THR A 68 9.82 -7.89 -1.39
CA THR A 68 11.25 -8.02 -1.11
C THR A 68 12.10 -7.89 -2.37
N LEU A 69 11.70 -8.56 -3.45
CA LEU A 69 12.40 -8.46 -4.74
C LEU A 69 12.33 -7.05 -5.33
N SER A 70 11.16 -6.40 -5.29
CA SER A 70 10.98 -5.02 -5.75
C SER A 70 11.85 -4.05 -4.95
N THR A 71 11.81 -4.12 -3.62
CA THR A 71 12.55 -3.23 -2.73
C THR A 71 14.05 -3.40 -2.89
N ARG A 72 14.55 -4.64 -2.94
CA ARG A 72 15.98 -4.90 -3.17
C ARG A 72 16.45 -4.40 -4.53
N ALA A 73 15.66 -4.60 -5.58
CA ALA A 73 15.96 -4.07 -6.90
C ALA A 73 15.96 -2.53 -6.95
N GLN A 74 15.07 -1.85 -6.22
CA GLN A 74 15.01 -0.39 -6.15
C GLN A 74 16.24 0.24 -5.46
N VAL A 75 16.82 -0.47 -4.48
CA VAL A 75 17.95 0.02 -3.69
C VAL A 75 19.32 -0.37 -4.27
N GLU A 76 19.42 -1.44 -5.04
CA GLU A 76 20.70 -1.87 -5.63
C GLU A 76 21.07 -1.05 -6.89
N SER A 77 22.19 -0.32 -6.81
CA SER A 77 22.72 0.44 -7.96
C SER A 77 23.41 -0.44 -9.00
N LYS A 78 24.07 -1.54 -8.60
CA LYS A 78 25.02 -2.30 -9.44
C LYS A 78 24.58 -3.69 -9.94
N ARG A 79 23.45 -4.25 -9.51
CA ARG A 79 22.99 -5.63 -9.87
C ARG A 79 21.74 -5.68 -10.77
N ALA A 80 21.55 -4.62 -11.55
CA ALA A 80 20.33 -4.30 -12.30
C ALA A 80 19.85 -5.35 -13.31
N ASP A 81 20.76 -6.16 -13.87
CA ASP A 81 20.44 -6.99 -15.03
C ASP A 81 20.08 -8.44 -14.69
N THR A 82 19.92 -8.75 -13.40
CA THR A 82 19.43 -10.07 -13.02
C THR A 82 17.91 -10.13 -13.14
N SER A 83 17.41 -11.03 -14.00
CA SER A 83 16.00 -11.37 -14.07
C SER A 83 15.41 -11.60 -12.68
N THR A 84 14.16 -11.20 -12.44
CA THR A 84 13.47 -11.36 -11.14
C THR A 84 13.58 -12.78 -10.58
N LEU A 85 13.59 -13.78 -11.46
CA LEU A 85 13.72 -15.19 -11.09
C LEU A 85 15.16 -15.56 -10.67
N ALA A 86 16.16 -14.94 -11.30
CA ALA A 86 17.55 -15.06 -10.90
C ALA A 86 17.80 -14.38 -9.54
N ALA A 87 17.22 -13.20 -9.32
CA ALA A 87 17.27 -12.52 -8.02
C ALA A 87 16.61 -13.37 -6.91
N ALA A 88 15.44 -13.97 -7.18
CA ALA A 88 14.79 -14.87 -6.24
C ALA A 88 15.65 -16.09 -5.89
N LYS A 89 16.22 -16.77 -6.91
CA LYS A 89 17.14 -17.89 -6.72
C LYS A 89 18.37 -17.48 -5.91
N HIS A 90 18.95 -16.32 -6.19
CA HIS A 90 20.11 -15.81 -5.47
C HIS A 90 19.80 -15.58 -3.97
N ILE A 91 18.63 -15.01 -3.65
CA ILE A 91 18.19 -14.81 -2.26
C ILE A 91 17.98 -16.17 -1.58
N ILE A 92 17.26 -17.10 -2.22
CA ILE A 92 17.01 -18.43 -1.65
C ILE A 92 18.32 -19.17 -1.38
N ASN A 93 19.28 -19.11 -2.30
CA ASN A 93 20.56 -19.78 -2.15
C ASN A 93 21.45 -19.16 -1.06
N ARG A 94 21.38 -17.84 -0.84
CA ARG A 94 22.21 -17.16 0.19
C ARG A 94 21.57 -17.12 1.57
N GLU A 95 20.27 -16.87 1.65
CA GLU A 95 19.54 -16.54 2.88
C GLU A 95 18.40 -17.52 3.20
N GLY A 96 18.16 -18.49 2.33
CA GLY A 96 17.01 -19.38 2.39
C GLY A 96 15.69 -18.68 2.06
N ILE A 97 14.60 -19.45 2.14
CA ILE A 97 13.24 -18.95 1.92
C ILE A 97 12.90 -17.80 2.87
N SER A 98 13.46 -17.82 4.09
CA SER A 98 13.25 -16.78 5.09
C SER A 98 13.75 -15.39 4.66
N GLY A 99 14.72 -15.32 3.74
CA GLY A 99 15.22 -14.06 3.19
C GLY A 99 14.18 -13.31 2.36
N LEU A 100 13.28 -14.03 1.69
CA LEU A 100 12.16 -13.44 0.93
C LEU A 100 11.11 -12.80 1.83
N TYR A 101 11.10 -13.15 3.12
CA TYR A 101 10.17 -12.63 4.13
C TYR A 101 10.84 -11.67 5.13
N ALA A 102 12.04 -11.17 4.78
CA ALA A 102 12.77 -10.23 5.63
C ALA A 102 12.00 -8.91 5.78
N GLY A 103 11.59 -8.61 7.02
CA GLY A 103 10.83 -7.40 7.35
C GLY A 103 9.32 -7.61 7.44
N LEU A 104 8.78 -8.81 7.17
CA LEU A 104 7.33 -9.04 7.15
C LEU A 104 6.65 -8.56 8.44
N ASP A 105 7.17 -8.93 9.60
CA ASP A 105 6.58 -8.54 10.90
C ASP A 105 6.54 -7.01 11.07
N SER A 106 7.61 -6.33 10.66
CA SER A 106 7.69 -4.85 10.68
C SER A 106 6.71 -4.23 9.70
N ALA A 107 6.56 -4.82 8.51
CA ALA A 107 5.61 -4.37 7.50
C ALA A 107 4.16 -4.54 7.96
N LEU A 108 3.77 -5.70 8.52
CA LEU A 108 2.41 -5.95 9.00
C LEU A 108 2.03 -4.99 10.15
N PHE A 109 2.96 -4.76 11.07
CA PHE A 109 2.80 -3.76 12.12
C PHE A 109 2.67 -2.35 11.54
N GLY A 110 3.56 -1.98 10.61
CA GLY A 110 3.54 -0.68 9.95
C GLY A 110 2.26 -0.41 9.19
N ILE A 111 1.74 -1.38 8.44
CA ILE A 111 0.46 -1.28 7.72
C ILE A 111 -0.70 -1.03 8.68
N SER A 112 -0.71 -1.72 9.82
CA SER A 112 -1.75 -1.54 10.83
C SER A 112 -1.78 -0.12 11.38
N ILE A 113 -0.60 0.45 11.70
CA ILE A 113 -0.47 1.84 12.15
C ILE A 113 -0.80 2.82 11.03
N THR A 114 -0.29 2.60 9.82
CA THR A 114 -0.56 3.45 8.65
C THR A 114 -2.05 3.54 8.38
N ASN A 115 -2.78 2.42 8.42
CA ASN A 115 -4.24 2.42 8.25
C ASN A 115 -4.94 3.20 9.36
N PHE A 116 -4.58 2.96 10.62
CA PHE A 116 -5.18 3.66 11.75
C PHE A 116 -5.00 5.18 11.63
N VAL A 117 -3.76 5.62 11.38
CA VAL A 117 -3.42 7.04 11.24
C VAL A 117 -4.15 7.65 10.05
N TYR A 118 -4.13 6.98 8.89
CA TYR A 118 -4.82 7.46 7.69
C TYR A 118 -6.32 7.65 7.94
N TYR A 119 -7.03 6.62 8.42
CA TYR A 119 -8.47 6.71 8.65
C TYR A 119 -8.83 7.74 9.71
N TYR A 120 -8.02 7.85 10.78
CA TYR A 120 -8.23 8.90 11.79
C TYR A 120 -8.16 10.29 11.17
N TRP A 121 -7.09 10.61 10.44
CA TRP A 121 -6.93 11.92 9.81
C TRP A 121 -7.95 12.15 8.69
N TYR A 122 -8.28 11.11 7.92
CA TYR A 122 -9.29 11.19 6.88
C TYR A 122 -10.67 11.53 7.46
N GLU A 123 -11.12 10.82 8.49
CA GLU A 123 -12.40 11.08 9.15
C GLU A 123 -12.40 12.45 9.85
N TRP A 124 -11.29 12.86 10.45
CA TRP A 124 -11.14 14.19 11.03
C TRP A 124 -11.27 15.30 9.97
N THR A 125 -10.56 15.18 8.83
CA THR A 125 -10.62 16.15 7.74
C THR A 125 -11.98 16.12 7.02
N ARG A 126 -12.57 14.94 6.84
CA ARG A 126 -13.94 14.78 6.34
C ARG A 126 -14.94 15.51 7.23
N ALA A 127 -14.91 15.28 8.54
CA ALA A 127 -15.81 15.93 9.49
C ALA A 127 -15.67 17.46 9.44
N PHE A 128 -14.46 17.98 9.23
CA PHE A 128 -14.23 19.40 9.02
C PHE A 128 -14.94 19.92 7.75
N PHE A 129 -14.77 19.25 6.60
CA PHE A 129 -15.44 19.64 5.35
C PHE A 129 -16.97 19.51 5.44
N GLU A 130 -17.48 18.46 6.07
CA GLU A 130 -18.92 18.27 6.27
C GLU A 130 -19.53 19.40 7.12
N ARG A 131 -18.83 19.83 8.19
CA ARG A 131 -19.25 20.98 9.00
C ARG A 131 -19.19 22.29 8.22
N ALA A 132 -18.16 22.50 7.40
CA ALA A 132 -18.04 23.69 6.56
C ALA A 132 -19.16 23.75 5.50
N ALA A 133 -19.49 22.62 4.87
CA ALA A 133 -20.58 22.51 3.89
C ALA A 133 -21.95 22.84 4.50
N LEU A 134 -22.22 22.37 5.73
CA LEU A 134 -23.45 22.70 6.45
C LEU A 134 -23.54 24.19 6.78
N LYS A 135 -22.44 24.78 7.24
CA LYS A 135 -22.37 26.22 7.55
C LYS A 135 -22.59 27.08 6.30
N ALA A 136 -22.19 26.58 5.13
CA ALA A 136 -22.41 27.21 3.83
C ALA A 136 -23.81 26.94 3.23
N GLY A 137 -24.71 26.24 3.95
CA GLY A 137 -26.10 26.00 3.51
C GLY A 137 -26.25 24.91 2.45
N ARG A 138 -25.27 24.03 2.26
CA ARG A 138 -25.33 22.96 1.24
C ARG A 138 -26.31 21.85 1.67
N ALA A 139 -27.24 21.49 0.78
CA ALA A 139 -28.28 20.48 1.04
C ALA A 139 -27.75 19.05 1.23
N SER A 140 -26.55 18.73 0.71
CA SER A 140 -25.92 17.41 0.86
C SER A 140 -24.73 17.48 1.81
N LYS A 141 -24.75 16.64 2.85
CA LYS A 141 -23.62 16.39 3.76
C LYS A 141 -22.46 15.63 3.09
N LYS A 142 -22.63 15.10 1.88
CA LYS A 142 -21.58 14.30 1.23
C LYS A 142 -20.49 15.20 0.67
N LEU A 143 -19.24 14.80 0.90
CA LEU A 143 -18.08 15.39 0.25
C LEU A 143 -18.22 15.30 -1.27
N THR A 144 -17.86 16.37 -1.95
CA THR A 144 -17.58 16.36 -3.38
C THR A 144 -16.32 15.52 -3.66
N THR A 145 -16.13 15.15 -4.92
CA THR A 145 -14.91 14.44 -5.36
C THR A 145 -13.65 15.23 -5.00
N ILE A 146 -13.65 16.54 -5.21
CA ILE A 146 -12.50 17.41 -4.91
C ILE A 146 -12.25 17.49 -3.41
N GLU A 147 -13.29 17.66 -2.58
CA GLU A 147 -13.14 17.65 -1.12
C GLU A 147 -12.63 16.29 -0.62
N SER A 148 -13.09 15.20 -1.22
CA SER A 148 -12.59 13.84 -0.91
C SER A 148 -11.12 13.67 -1.26
N MET A 149 -10.67 14.21 -2.40
CA MET A 149 -9.27 14.21 -2.80
C MET A 149 -8.40 15.04 -1.86
N ILE A 150 -8.86 16.22 -1.44
CA ILE A 150 -8.14 17.08 -0.50
C ILE A 150 -8.07 16.41 0.87
N ALA A 151 -9.17 15.81 1.34
CA ALA A 151 -9.18 15.04 2.58
C ALA A 151 -8.20 13.87 2.54
N GLY A 152 -8.18 13.11 1.43
CA GLY A 152 -7.20 12.05 1.19
C GLY A 152 -5.76 12.57 1.18
N ALA A 153 -5.50 13.72 0.53
CA ALA A 153 -4.16 14.32 0.48
C ALA A 153 -3.66 14.77 1.86
N ILE A 154 -4.53 15.38 2.68
CA ILE A 154 -4.20 15.79 4.05
C ILE A 154 -3.94 14.56 4.92
N ALA A 155 -4.83 13.57 4.87
CA ALA A 155 -4.68 12.32 5.61
C ALA A 155 -3.41 11.56 5.20
N GLY A 156 -3.15 11.44 3.90
CA GLY A 156 -1.96 10.82 3.35
C GLY A 156 -0.68 11.55 3.78
N SER A 157 -0.67 12.88 3.77
CA SER A 157 0.48 13.68 4.20
C SER A 157 0.77 13.50 5.69
N ALA A 158 -0.26 13.58 6.54
CA ALA A 158 -0.11 13.33 7.98
C ALA A 158 0.38 11.90 8.25
N THR A 159 -0.14 10.92 7.51
CA THR A 159 0.27 9.52 7.59
C THR A 159 1.72 9.33 7.21
N VAL A 160 2.19 9.97 6.13
CA VAL A 160 3.61 9.94 5.75
C VAL A 160 4.48 10.48 6.88
N LEU A 161 4.17 11.66 7.42
CA LEU A 161 4.98 12.28 8.47
C LEU A 161 5.07 11.43 9.74
N LEU A 162 3.98 10.77 10.12
CA LEU A 162 3.92 9.96 11.35
C LEU A 162 4.50 8.55 11.17
N THR A 163 4.35 7.96 9.99
CA THR A 163 4.72 6.54 9.77
C THR A 163 6.03 6.35 9.02
N ASN A 164 6.65 7.41 8.50
CA ASN A 164 7.94 7.32 7.81
C ASN A 164 9.02 6.55 8.61
N PRO A 165 9.18 6.76 9.93
CA PRO A 165 10.16 6.01 10.71
C PRO A 165 10.00 4.49 10.62
N ILE A 166 8.75 4.02 10.64
CA ILE A 166 8.43 2.58 10.55
C ILE A 166 8.83 2.05 9.17
N TRP A 167 8.52 2.81 8.12
CA TRP A 167 8.85 2.44 6.75
C TRP A 167 10.36 2.49 6.46
N VAL A 168 11.10 3.42 7.05
CA VAL A 168 12.58 3.44 6.98
C VAL A 168 13.16 2.17 7.61
N ILE A 169 12.70 1.80 8.81
CA ILE A 169 13.14 0.58 9.50
C ILE A 169 12.81 -0.65 8.65
N ASN A 170 11.57 -0.76 8.16
CA ASN A 170 11.13 -1.87 7.33
C ASN A 170 11.95 -1.99 6.05
N THR A 171 12.10 -0.92 5.28
CA THR A 171 12.89 -0.93 4.03
C THR A 171 14.34 -1.33 4.30
N ARG A 172 14.95 -0.88 5.39
CA ARG A 172 16.31 -1.30 5.77
C ARG A 172 16.39 -2.76 6.15
N MET A 173 15.39 -3.31 6.84
CA MET A 173 15.32 -4.73 7.18
C MET A 173 15.13 -5.61 5.94
N THR A 174 14.31 -5.16 4.98
CA THR A 174 14.07 -5.87 3.72
C THR A 174 15.27 -5.81 2.78
N ALA A 175 16.00 -4.68 2.78
CA ALA A 175 17.19 -4.47 1.95
C ALA A 175 18.47 -5.11 2.53
N ARG A 176 18.69 -5.02 3.85
CA ARG A 176 19.91 -5.53 4.51
C ARG A 176 19.75 -7.01 4.84
N LYS A 177 20.25 -7.87 3.96
CA LYS A 177 20.68 -9.23 4.35
C LYS A 177 21.63 -9.95 3.37
N GLY A 178 22.30 -9.21 2.48
CA GLY A 178 23.34 -9.76 1.60
C GLY A 178 24.73 -9.89 2.24
N ASP A 179 25.00 -9.17 3.33
CA ASP A 179 26.36 -8.98 3.87
C ASP A 179 26.66 -9.78 5.14
N ALA A 180 25.69 -10.53 5.67
CA ALA A 180 25.87 -11.34 6.89
C ALA A 180 26.87 -12.50 6.73
N LYS A 181 27.28 -12.85 5.49
CA LYS A 181 28.36 -13.81 5.23
C LYS A 181 29.71 -13.15 4.94
N THR A 182 29.79 -11.81 4.88
CA THR A 182 31.06 -11.10 4.65
C THR A 182 31.66 -10.57 5.96
N GLU A 183 30.86 -10.38 7.01
CA GLU A 183 31.36 -10.11 8.36
C GLU A 183 31.87 -11.37 9.11
N GLU A 184 31.75 -12.56 8.52
CA GLU A 184 32.35 -13.80 9.04
C GLU A 184 33.90 -13.85 8.86
N LEU A 185 34.51 -12.85 8.20
CA LEU A 185 35.98 -12.73 8.13
C LEU A 185 36.60 -12.07 9.38
N SER A 186 35.78 -11.67 10.36
CA SER A 186 36.22 -11.16 11.67
C SER A 186 35.94 -12.18 12.79
N GLY A 187 36.60 -13.34 12.70
CA GLY A 187 37.22 -14.07 13.82
C GLY A 187 36.45 -14.34 15.13
N ASP A 188 35.13 -14.45 15.15
CA ASP A 188 34.37 -14.80 16.36
C ASP A 188 33.28 -15.82 16.02
N GLU A 189 33.64 -17.12 16.07
CA GLU A 189 32.88 -18.29 15.58
C GLU A 189 31.59 -18.63 16.36
N ASN A 190 31.00 -17.72 17.15
CA ASN A 190 29.90 -18.10 18.05
C ASN A 190 28.77 -17.09 18.23
N LYS A 191 28.47 -16.27 17.21
CA LYS A 191 27.21 -15.49 17.20
C LYS A 191 26.30 -15.99 16.09
N GLU A 192 25.41 -16.92 16.43
CA GLU A 192 24.20 -17.19 15.66
C GLU A 192 23.65 -15.87 15.13
N ALA A 193 23.51 -15.75 13.80
CA ALA A 193 22.97 -14.59 13.13
C ALA A 193 21.49 -14.40 13.49
N LYS A 194 21.23 -13.93 14.72
CA LYS A 194 19.89 -13.65 15.23
C LYS A 194 19.24 -12.64 14.29
N LYS A 195 18.08 -13.03 13.73
CA LYS A 195 17.27 -12.18 12.85
C LYS A 195 17.21 -10.77 13.44
N PRO A 196 17.53 -9.71 12.67
CA PRO A 196 17.47 -8.36 13.18
C PRO A 196 16.04 -8.08 13.62
N SER A 197 15.84 -7.92 14.93
CA SER A 197 14.57 -7.48 15.49
C SER A 197 14.33 -6.02 15.11
N THR A 198 13.08 -5.66 14.83
CA THR A 198 12.65 -4.28 14.51
C THR A 198 13.21 -3.27 15.52
N ILE A 199 13.18 -3.62 16.81
CA ILE A 199 13.68 -2.77 17.90
C ILE A 199 15.20 -2.63 17.83
N ARG A 200 15.92 -3.71 17.52
CA ARG A 200 17.40 -3.66 17.39
C ARG A 200 17.81 -2.80 16.20
N THR A 201 17.08 -2.89 15.08
CA THR A 201 17.30 -2.05 13.91
C THR A 201 17.06 -0.57 14.24
N LEU A 202 15.96 -0.26 14.94
CA LEU A 202 15.66 1.10 15.41
C LEU A 202 16.78 1.65 16.32
N LEU A 203 17.19 0.90 17.34
CA LEU A 203 18.25 1.32 18.26
C LEU A 203 19.58 1.53 17.54
N LYS A 204 19.92 0.66 16.58
CA LYS A 204 21.12 0.81 15.74
C LYS A 204 21.06 2.11 14.92
N LEU A 205 19.92 2.39 14.28
CA LEU A 205 19.73 3.62 13.50
C LEU A 205 19.88 4.88 14.34
N LEU A 206 19.21 4.90 15.50
CA LEU A 206 19.29 6.04 16.42
C LEU A 206 20.71 6.28 16.93
N LYS A 207 21.46 5.20 17.21
CA LYS A 207 22.84 5.29 17.72
C LYS A 207 23.86 5.68 16.65
N GLU A 208 23.77 5.10 15.46
CA GLU A 208 24.78 5.29 14.39
C GLU A 208 24.48 6.54 13.55
N GLU A 209 23.24 6.69 13.10
CA GLU A 209 22.85 7.69 12.09
C GLU A 209 22.09 8.87 12.69
N GLY A 210 21.51 8.69 13.89
CA GLY A 210 20.73 9.71 14.58
C GLY A 210 19.24 9.71 14.20
N PRO A 211 18.40 10.47 14.91
CA PRO A 211 16.95 10.45 14.74
C PRO A 211 16.47 11.03 13.40
N THR A 212 17.25 11.92 12.77
CA THR A 212 16.92 12.50 11.46
C THR A 212 16.91 11.46 10.33
N SER A 213 17.67 10.37 10.48
CA SER A 213 17.68 9.26 9.52
C SER A 213 16.31 8.58 9.35
N LEU A 214 15.47 8.61 10.38
CA LEU A 214 14.10 8.07 10.35
C LEU A 214 13.15 8.87 9.46
N PHE A 215 13.53 10.09 9.07
CA PHE A 215 12.80 10.96 8.15
C PHE A 215 13.42 11.00 6.74
N ALA A 216 14.39 10.14 6.46
CA ALA A 216 14.90 9.97 5.11
C ALA A 216 13.76 9.55 4.17
N GLY A 217 13.69 10.16 2.99
CA GLY A 217 12.65 9.84 2.00
C GLY A 217 11.28 10.48 2.22
N VAL A 218 11.09 11.34 3.23
CA VAL A 218 9.80 12.02 3.46
C VAL A 218 9.35 12.85 2.26
N ILE A 219 10.24 13.63 1.65
CA ILE A 219 9.88 14.49 0.49
C ILE A 219 9.34 13.67 -0.69
N PRO A 220 10.05 12.64 -1.21
CA PRO A 220 9.47 11.81 -2.27
C PRO A 220 8.23 11.02 -1.79
N ALA A 221 8.14 10.65 -0.51
CA ALA A 221 6.93 10.03 0.05
C ALA A 221 5.72 10.96 0.02
N LEU A 222 5.89 12.26 0.30
CA LEU A 222 4.82 13.26 0.18
C LEU A 222 4.38 13.46 -1.26
N VAL A 223 5.31 13.46 -2.22
CA VAL A 223 4.95 13.50 -3.66
C VAL A 223 4.10 12.28 -4.02
N LEU A 224 4.43 11.10 -3.49
CA LEU A 224 3.69 9.87 -3.77
C LEU A 224 2.24 9.88 -3.25
N VAL A 225 1.88 10.78 -2.34
CA VAL A 225 0.48 10.96 -1.88
C VAL A 225 -0.44 11.38 -3.04
N ILE A 226 0.09 11.95 -4.12
CA ILE A 226 -0.71 12.32 -5.30
C ILE A 226 -1.11 11.11 -6.16
N ASN A 227 -0.51 9.93 -5.95
CA ASN A 227 -0.71 8.77 -6.82
C ASN A 227 -2.21 8.38 -6.97
N PRO A 228 -3.03 8.28 -5.89
CA PRO A 228 -4.45 7.97 -6.02
C PRO A 228 -5.23 9.04 -6.79
N ILE A 229 -4.84 10.31 -6.65
CA ILE A 229 -5.46 11.44 -7.36
C ILE A 229 -5.18 11.34 -8.86
N LEU A 230 -3.93 11.04 -9.24
CA LEU A 230 -3.56 10.78 -10.64
C LEU A 230 -4.32 9.58 -11.20
N GLN A 231 -4.39 8.47 -10.45
CA GLN A 231 -5.11 7.28 -10.87
C GLN A 231 -6.60 7.57 -11.12
N TYR A 232 -7.27 8.28 -10.21
CA TYR A 232 -8.67 8.66 -10.38
C TYR A 232 -8.85 9.60 -11.57
N THR A 233 -7.98 10.61 -11.70
CA THR A 233 -8.08 11.59 -12.80
C THR A 233 -7.94 10.89 -14.15
N ILE A 234 -6.95 10.02 -14.30
CA ILE A 234 -6.75 9.23 -15.51
C ILE A 234 -7.97 8.32 -15.76
N TYR A 235 -8.46 7.65 -14.73
CA TYR A 235 -9.66 6.81 -14.82
C TYR A 235 -10.87 7.60 -15.34
N GLU A 236 -11.16 8.78 -14.78
CA GLU A 236 -12.30 9.60 -15.19
C GLU A 236 -12.13 10.11 -16.63
N GLN A 237 -10.92 10.53 -17.03
CA GLN A 237 -10.69 10.96 -18.41
C GLN A 237 -10.90 9.83 -19.41
N LEU A 238 -10.39 8.63 -19.11
CA LEU A 238 -10.58 7.47 -19.97
C LEU A 238 -12.04 6.99 -20.00
N LYS A 239 -12.71 7.01 -18.84
CA LYS A 239 -14.12 6.67 -18.71
C LYS A 239 -14.98 7.63 -19.53
N ASN A 240 -14.81 8.94 -19.36
CA ASN A 240 -15.54 9.96 -20.11
C ASN A 240 -15.32 9.86 -21.62
N ALA A 241 -14.10 9.50 -22.06
CA ALA A 241 -13.82 9.24 -23.46
C ALA A 241 -14.55 8.00 -23.99
N LEU A 242 -14.62 6.93 -23.19
CA LEU A 242 -15.28 5.67 -23.57
C LEU A 242 -16.81 5.78 -23.54
N GLU A 243 -17.36 6.54 -22.58
CA GLU A 243 -18.81 6.78 -22.44
C GLU A 243 -19.41 7.50 -23.66
N LYS A 244 -18.61 8.30 -24.38
CA LYS A 244 -19.01 8.90 -25.67
C LYS A 244 -19.27 7.85 -26.77
N ARG A 245 -18.73 6.64 -26.64
CA ARG A 245 -18.80 5.58 -27.64
C ARG A 245 -19.69 4.41 -27.21
N LYS A 246 -19.70 4.07 -25.91
CA LYS A 246 -20.50 2.96 -25.36
C LYS A 246 -20.79 3.17 -23.88
N LYS A 247 -21.84 2.53 -23.36
CA LYS A 247 -22.06 2.46 -21.90
C LYS A 247 -20.94 1.66 -21.24
N VAL A 248 -20.28 2.25 -20.25
CA VAL A 248 -19.17 1.63 -19.51
C VAL A 248 -19.73 0.59 -18.53
N GLY A 249 -19.39 -0.68 -18.75
CA GLY A 249 -19.75 -1.77 -17.86
C GLY A 249 -18.72 -2.02 -16.76
N PRO A 250 -18.98 -2.96 -15.84
CA PRO A 250 -18.03 -3.33 -14.77
C PRO A 250 -16.67 -3.80 -15.29
N ARG A 251 -16.64 -4.55 -16.42
CA ARG A 251 -15.40 -4.99 -17.06
C ARG A 251 -14.58 -3.82 -17.60
N ASP A 252 -15.24 -2.86 -18.23
CA ASP A 252 -14.58 -1.64 -18.73
C ASP A 252 -14.02 -0.84 -17.55
N ALA A 253 -14.79 -0.65 -16.49
CA ALA A 253 -14.34 0.04 -15.28
C ALA A 253 -13.11 -0.64 -14.65
N PHE A 254 -13.06 -1.97 -14.64
CA PHE A 254 -11.90 -2.73 -14.18
C PHE A 254 -10.66 -2.43 -15.03
N TYR A 255 -10.74 -2.52 -16.36
CA TYR A 255 -9.60 -2.25 -17.24
C TYR A 255 -9.16 -0.79 -17.19
N LEU A 256 -10.10 0.15 -17.18
CA LEU A 256 -9.81 1.58 -17.03
C LEU A 256 -9.12 1.87 -15.69
N GLY A 257 -9.56 1.20 -14.62
CA GLY A 257 -8.95 1.30 -13.30
C GLY A 257 -7.52 0.75 -13.28
N ALA A 258 -7.29 -0.39 -13.96
CA ALA A 258 -5.97 -1.00 -14.10
C ALA A 258 -5.02 -0.12 -14.92
N ILE A 259 -5.47 0.39 -16.07
CA ILE A 259 -4.70 1.33 -16.90
C ILE A 259 -4.38 2.59 -16.12
N GLY A 260 -5.36 3.17 -15.41
CA GLY A 260 -5.16 4.32 -14.55
C GLY A 260 -4.10 4.07 -13.48
N LYS A 261 -4.12 2.88 -12.86
CA LYS A 261 -3.13 2.47 -11.85
C LYS A 261 -1.74 2.37 -12.44
N LEU A 262 -1.61 1.72 -13.61
CA LEU A 262 -0.33 1.56 -14.29
C LEU A 262 0.25 2.92 -14.70
N LEU A 263 -0.54 3.80 -15.32
CA LEU A 263 -0.08 5.12 -15.73
C LEU A 263 0.30 6.01 -14.55
N ALA A 264 -0.53 6.06 -13.49
CA ALA A 264 -0.20 6.80 -12.28
C ALA A 264 1.06 6.25 -11.60
N THR A 265 1.20 4.92 -11.53
CA THR A 265 2.40 4.27 -10.99
C THR A 265 3.62 4.61 -11.85
N SER A 266 3.55 4.51 -13.17
CA SER A 266 4.67 4.87 -14.06
C SER A 266 5.13 6.31 -13.88
N ILE A 267 4.20 7.26 -13.80
CA ILE A 267 4.52 8.68 -13.56
C ILE A 267 5.20 8.89 -12.20
N THR A 268 4.75 8.17 -11.19
CA THR A 268 5.23 8.34 -9.81
C THR A 268 6.39 7.41 -9.43
N TYR A 269 6.71 6.44 -10.28
CA TYR A 269 7.72 5.41 -10.02
C TYR A 269 9.13 5.99 -9.76
N PRO A 270 9.60 7.02 -10.49
CA PRO A 270 10.88 7.66 -10.18
C PRO A 270 10.99 8.13 -8.73
N TYR A 271 9.91 8.69 -8.17
CA TYR A 271 9.85 9.12 -6.77
C TYR A 271 9.82 7.93 -5.80
N LEU A 272 9.19 6.81 -6.19
CA LEU A 272 9.23 5.58 -5.41
C LEU A 272 10.65 5.03 -5.30
N THR A 273 11.41 5.04 -6.40
CA THR A 273 12.82 4.63 -6.41
C THR A 273 13.68 5.53 -5.53
N VAL A 274 13.52 6.86 -5.64
CA VAL A 274 14.25 7.81 -4.78
C VAL A 274 13.89 7.62 -3.31
N LYS A 275 12.61 7.42 -2.98
CA LYS A 275 12.15 7.11 -1.61
C LYS A 275 12.85 5.85 -1.08
N SER A 276 12.81 4.76 -1.84
CA SER A 276 13.41 3.49 -1.41
C SER A 276 14.91 3.61 -1.18
N ARG A 277 15.64 4.34 -2.04
CA ARG A 277 17.08 4.59 -1.87
C ARG A 277 17.37 5.49 -0.67
N ALA A 278 16.58 6.53 -0.46
CA ALA A 278 16.71 7.40 0.70
C ALA A 278 16.50 6.63 2.00
N HIS A 279 15.56 5.68 2.05
CA HIS A 279 15.33 4.85 3.25
C HIS A 279 16.54 4.00 3.64
N VAL A 280 17.41 3.62 2.70
CA VAL A 280 18.61 2.80 2.98
C VAL A 280 19.91 3.59 2.99
N ALA A 281 19.87 4.89 2.69
CA ALA A 281 21.04 5.76 2.68
C ALA A 281 21.67 5.84 4.08
N THR A 282 22.97 5.60 4.17
CA THR A 282 23.72 5.68 5.43
C THR A 282 24.11 7.13 5.72
N LYS A 283 24.57 7.39 6.96
CA LYS A 283 25.01 8.72 7.41
C LYS A 283 26.12 9.34 6.55
N ASP A 284 26.96 8.49 5.95
CA ASP A 284 28.09 8.91 5.10
C ASP A 284 27.64 9.24 3.67
N ALA A 285 26.41 8.90 3.29
CA ALA A 285 25.86 9.33 2.03
C ALA A 285 25.51 10.83 2.11
N PRO A 286 25.95 11.65 1.14
CA PRO A 286 25.59 13.06 1.13
C PRO A 286 24.07 13.22 1.15
N VAL A 287 23.57 14.12 1.99
CA VAL A 287 22.15 14.50 2.02
C VAL A 287 21.84 15.23 0.72
N GLU A 288 21.42 14.48 -0.28
CA GLU A 288 21.08 15.00 -1.59
C GLU A 288 19.58 15.31 -1.66
N GLY A 289 19.23 16.52 -2.12
CA GLY A 289 17.84 16.86 -2.41
C GLY A 289 17.22 15.91 -3.45
N MET A 290 15.90 15.79 -3.45
CA MET A 290 15.14 14.90 -4.35
C MET A 290 15.56 15.04 -5.82
N TRP A 291 15.69 16.27 -6.32
CA TRP A 291 16.11 16.55 -7.70
C TRP A 291 17.54 16.12 -8.00
N LYS A 292 18.45 16.31 -7.04
CA LYS A 292 19.84 15.87 -7.16
C LYS A 292 19.91 14.34 -7.19
N SER A 293 19.13 13.66 -6.35
CA SER A 293 19.01 12.20 -6.36
C SER A 293 18.47 11.68 -7.70
N LEU A 294 17.41 12.29 -8.25
CA LEU A 294 16.89 11.93 -9.58
C LEU A 294 17.96 12.07 -10.66
N ASN A 295 18.62 13.23 -10.73
CA ASN A 295 19.66 13.50 -11.72
C ASN A 295 20.85 12.55 -11.57
N LYS A 296 21.23 12.21 -10.32
CA LYS A 296 22.30 11.25 -10.05
C LYS A 296 21.96 9.86 -10.57
N ILE A 297 20.74 9.38 -10.33
CA ILE A 297 20.29 8.07 -10.85
C ILE A 297 20.35 8.08 -12.38
N VAL A 298 19.85 9.12 -13.04
CA VAL A 298 19.87 9.22 -14.50
C VAL A 298 21.30 9.30 -15.04
N LYS A 299 22.20 9.99 -14.34
CA LYS A 299 23.61 10.13 -14.76
C LYS A 299 24.43 8.84 -14.54
N GLU A 300 24.19 8.13 -13.45
CA GLU A 300 24.97 6.93 -13.07
C GLU A 300 24.40 5.63 -13.64
N GLU A 301 23.07 5.54 -13.80
CA GLU A 301 22.35 4.30 -14.16
C GLU A 301 21.43 4.46 -15.37
N GLY A 302 21.37 5.66 -15.96
CA GLY A 302 20.45 5.97 -17.04
C GLY A 302 18.97 6.01 -16.61
N TRP A 303 18.08 6.16 -17.59
CA TRP A 303 16.63 6.17 -17.37
C TRP A 303 16.11 4.85 -16.79
N GLY A 304 16.76 3.72 -17.09
CA GLY A 304 16.42 2.42 -16.52
C GLY A 304 16.57 2.36 -15.00
N GLY A 305 17.54 3.10 -14.43
CA GLY A 305 17.77 3.19 -12.99
C GLY A 305 16.55 3.69 -12.21
N LEU A 306 15.77 4.61 -12.80
CA LEU A 306 14.56 5.15 -12.18
C LEU A 306 13.43 4.12 -12.09
N TYR A 307 13.41 3.11 -12.97
CA TYR A 307 12.35 2.10 -13.08
C TYR A 307 12.77 0.72 -12.55
N LYS A 308 13.90 0.63 -11.84
CA LYS A 308 14.35 -0.62 -11.21
C LYS A 308 13.31 -1.18 -10.25
N GLY A 309 13.04 -2.48 -10.36
CA GLY A 309 12.05 -3.19 -9.54
C GLY A 309 10.61 -3.09 -10.04
N ILE A 310 10.34 -2.43 -11.18
CA ILE A 310 8.96 -2.25 -11.66
C ILE A 310 8.28 -3.58 -11.99
N GLY A 311 9.00 -4.55 -12.57
CA GLY A 311 8.49 -5.88 -12.89
C GLY A 311 7.95 -6.61 -11.66
N PRO A 312 8.77 -6.83 -10.61
CA PRO A 312 8.31 -7.37 -9.34
C PRO A 312 7.16 -6.57 -8.71
N LYS A 313 7.21 -5.22 -8.73
CA LYS A 313 6.15 -4.37 -8.16
C LYS A 313 4.81 -4.53 -8.87
N VAL A 314 4.80 -4.54 -10.20
CA VAL A 314 3.59 -4.73 -11.01
C VAL A 314 3.04 -6.14 -10.79
N SER A 315 3.89 -7.16 -10.81
CA SER A 315 3.49 -8.55 -10.55
C SER A 315 2.91 -8.69 -9.15
N GLN A 316 3.54 -8.06 -8.15
CA GLN A 316 3.04 -8.00 -6.78
C GLN A 316 1.67 -7.35 -6.72
N SER A 317 1.50 -6.21 -7.40
CA SER A 317 0.22 -5.51 -7.44
C SER A 317 -0.89 -6.38 -8.02
N VAL A 318 -0.64 -7.06 -9.13
CA VAL A 318 -1.59 -7.97 -9.80
C VAL A 318 -1.88 -9.23 -8.97
N MET A 319 -0.87 -9.81 -8.30
CA MET A 319 -1.06 -11.01 -7.48
C MET A 319 -1.77 -10.71 -6.17
N THR A 320 -1.37 -9.63 -5.50
CA THR A 320 -2.11 -9.15 -4.33
C THR A 320 -3.54 -8.99 -4.76
N ALA A 321 -3.73 -8.33 -5.92
CA ALA A 321 -5.00 -8.05 -6.56
C ALA A 321 -5.96 -9.23 -6.62
N ALA A 322 -5.46 -10.34 -7.13
CA ALA A 322 -6.19 -11.59 -7.26
C ALA A 322 -6.47 -12.23 -5.89
N PHE A 323 -5.48 -12.22 -4.98
CA PHE A 323 -5.60 -12.89 -3.69
C PHE A 323 -6.60 -12.25 -2.74
N LEU A 324 -6.69 -10.91 -2.65
CA LEU A 324 -7.69 -10.35 -1.75
C LEU A 324 -9.08 -10.68 -2.24
N PHE A 325 -9.33 -10.71 -3.54
CA PHE A 325 -10.64 -11.12 -4.02
C PHE A 325 -10.96 -12.54 -3.63
N ALA A 326 -10.03 -13.45 -3.93
CA ALA A 326 -10.19 -14.86 -3.59
C ALA A 326 -10.42 -15.04 -2.07
N PHE A 327 -9.67 -14.33 -1.23
CA PHE A 327 -9.78 -14.46 0.22
C PHE A 327 -10.94 -13.70 0.82
N LYS A 328 -11.32 -12.54 0.26
CA LYS A 328 -12.46 -11.76 0.75
C LYS A 328 -13.73 -12.57 0.63
N ASP A 329 -13.93 -13.26 -0.49
CA ASP A 329 -15.13 -14.06 -0.73
C ASP A 329 -15.18 -15.26 0.24
N VAL A 330 -14.07 -16.00 0.37
CA VAL A 330 -13.96 -17.13 1.30
C VAL A 330 -14.13 -16.70 2.77
N LEU A 331 -13.46 -15.62 3.19
CA LEU A 331 -13.52 -15.13 4.57
C LEU A 331 -14.88 -14.54 4.92
N TYR A 332 -15.54 -13.89 3.95
CA TYR A 332 -16.91 -13.40 4.15
C TYR A 332 -17.87 -14.56 4.39
N ASP A 333 -17.81 -15.60 3.56
CA ASP A 333 -18.65 -16.79 3.70
C ASP A 333 -18.39 -17.53 5.02
N MET A 334 -17.12 -17.67 5.42
CA MET A 334 -16.75 -18.24 6.72
C MET A 334 -17.29 -17.41 7.89
N THR A 335 -17.24 -16.08 7.80
CA THR A 335 -17.72 -15.18 8.88
C THR A 335 -19.23 -15.26 9.03
N ILE A 336 -19.97 -15.34 7.92
CA ILE A 336 -21.42 -15.56 7.94
C ILE A 336 -21.76 -16.93 8.52
N ALA A 337 -21.05 -17.98 8.08
CA ALA A 337 -21.27 -19.34 8.57
C ALA A 337 -21.01 -19.45 10.09
N ALA A 338 -19.93 -18.84 10.58
CA ALA A 338 -19.61 -18.78 12.00
C ALA A 338 -20.69 -18.02 12.80
N ARG A 339 -21.20 -16.90 12.29
CA ARG A 339 -22.30 -16.15 12.93
C ARG A 339 -23.59 -16.95 12.99
N ARG A 340 -23.94 -17.67 11.92
CA ARG A 340 -25.12 -18.55 11.89
C ARG A 340 -25.00 -19.68 12.92
N ARG A 341 -23.83 -20.32 13.02
CA ARG A 341 -23.55 -21.34 14.05
C ARG A 341 -23.62 -20.77 15.47
N ALA A 342 -23.04 -19.61 15.73
CA ALA A 342 -23.08 -18.97 17.05
C ALA A 342 -24.51 -18.55 17.48
N ARG A 343 -25.37 -18.19 16.53
CA ARG A 343 -26.81 -17.93 16.81
C ARG A 343 -27.58 -19.23 17.07
N ALA A 344 -27.26 -20.31 16.36
CA ALA A 344 -27.89 -21.61 16.56
C ALA A 344 -27.51 -22.29 17.89
N VAL A 345 -26.34 -21.99 18.45
CA VAL A 345 -25.90 -22.49 19.78
C VAL A 345 -26.51 -21.68 20.94
N LYS A 346 -27.01 -20.47 20.67
CA LYS A 346 -27.65 -19.59 21.67
C LYS A 346 -29.19 -19.69 21.68
N ALA A 347 -29.78 -20.41 20.73
CA ALA A 347 -31.22 -20.67 20.64
C ALA A 347 -31.51 -22.08 21.18
#